data_AF-A0A7I7XJ69-F1
#
_entry.id   AF-A0A7I7XJ69-F1
#
_cell.length_a   1.000
_cell.length_b   1.000
_cell.length_c   1.000
_cell.angle_alpha   90.00
_cell.angle_beta   90.00
_cell.angle_gamma   90.00
#
_symmetry.space_group_name_H-M   'P 1'
#
loop_
_entity.id
_entity.type
_entity.pdbx_description
1 polymer ?
#
loop_
_entity_poly.entity_id
_entity_poly.type
_entity_poly.pdbx_seq_one_letter_code
_entity_poly.pdbx_strand_id
1 'polypeptide(L)'
;MKALTQTVLATAIAAFAVATVAAGPAHADPDTDFANELHTYGIYGPKDYNAWIGKIECKRLHNGTDANATAAAVFLKTNLPRGTSEQSIYQFLSAGINYYCPDERPVVDSLAGVPQAPPPGAPLPAEQG
;
A
#
# COMPACT_ATOMS: atom_id res chain seq x y z
N MET A 1 42.01 41.38 -30.31
CA MET A 1 41.53 39.98 -30.20
C MET A 1 41.82 39.43 -28.80
N LYS A 2 41.21 39.98 -27.74
CA LYS A 2 41.36 39.51 -26.34
C LYS A 2 40.07 39.67 -25.54
N ALA A 3 39.23 40.66 -25.88
CA ALA A 3 37.92 40.86 -25.29
C ALA A 3 36.83 39.86 -25.74
N LEU A 4 36.96 39.28 -26.95
CA LEU A 4 36.00 38.28 -27.45
C LEU A 4 36.12 36.93 -26.72
N THR A 5 37.29 36.60 -26.18
CA THR A 5 37.53 35.30 -25.51
C THR A 5 37.02 35.28 -24.07
N GLN A 6 36.99 36.44 -23.39
CA GLN A 6 36.54 36.52 -21.98
C GLN A 6 35.02 36.56 -21.84
N THR A 7 34.29 37.00 -22.86
CA THR A 7 32.83 37.14 -22.77
C THR A 7 32.11 35.80 -22.95
N VAL A 8 32.75 34.80 -23.57
CA VAL A 8 32.16 33.47 -23.84
C VAL A 8 32.15 32.59 -22.58
N LEU A 9 33.03 32.84 -21.61
CA LEU A 9 33.12 32.00 -20.41
C LEU A 9 32.12 32.39 -19.32
N ALA A 10 31.69 33.66 -19.27
CA ALA A 10 30.76 34.15 -18.25
C ALA A 10 29.29 33.75 -18.51
N THR A 11 28.90 33.55 -19.77
CA THR A 11 27.54 33.15 -20.15
C THR A 11 27.26 31.66 -20.01
N ALA A 12 28.30 30.81 -19.94
CA ALA A 12 28.13 29.36 -19.81
C ALA A 12 27.72 28.92 -18.39
N ILE A 13 28.04 29.68 -17.35
CA ILE A 13 27.76 29.31 -15.94
C ILE A 13 26.31 29.67 -15.54
N ALA A 14 25.74 30.74 -16.14
CA ALA A 14 24.37 31.18 -15.82
C ALA A 14 23.27 30.24 -16.35
N ALA A 15 23.58 29.39 -17.34
CA ALA A 15 22.60 28.50 -17.96
C ALA A 15 22.33 27.19 -17.16
N PHE A 16 23.19 26.82 -16.20
CA PHE A 16 23.04 25.57 -15.44
C PHE A 16 22.23 25.71 -14.14
N ALA A 17 21.99 26.93 -13.65
CA ALA A 17 21.40 27.16 -12.34
C ALA A 17 19.86 27.05 -12.29
N VAL A 18 19.16 26.95 -13.44
CA VAL A 18 17.69 27.04 -13.50
C VAL A 18 17.01 25.67 -13.67
N ALA A 19 17.77 24.58 -13.83
CA ALA A 19 17.21 23.26 -14.11
C ALA A 19 16.81 22.43 -12.88
N THR A 20 17.14 22.85 -11.66
CA THR A 20 16.88 22.05 -10.44
C THR A 20 15.53 22.33 -9.77
N VAL A 21 14.75 23.28 -10.26
CA VAL A 21 13.52 23.75 -9.57
C VAL A 21 12.24 22.99 -9.98
N ALA A 22 12.33 22.06 -10.94
CA ALA A 22 11.18 21.35 -11.50
C ALA A 22 11.05 19.87 -11.07
N ALA A 23 11.95 19.37 -10.22
CA ALA A 23 11.72 18.09 -9.55
C ALA A 23 10.75 18.36 -8.38
N GLY A 24 9.45 18.21 -8.64
CA GLY A 24 8.46 18.10 -7.57
C GLY A 24 8.82 16.96 -6.60
N PRO A 25 8.29 16.94 -5.37
CA PRO A 25 8.56 15.86 -4.45
C PRO A 25 8.23 14.53 -5.14
N ALA A 26 9.21 13.62 -5.20
CA ALA A 26 8.95 12.26 -5.64
C ALA A 26 7.92 11.68 -4.67
N HIS A 27 6.67 11.56 -5.12
CA HIS A 27 5.65 10.89 -4.34
C HIS A 27 6.16 9.47 -4.13
N ALA A 28 6.38 9.08 -2.87
CA ALA A 28 6.86 7.75 -2.57
C ALA A 28 5.90 6.73 -3.19
N ASP A 29 6.48 5.69 -3.79
CA ASP A 29 5.73 4.52 -4.23
C ASP A 29 5.02 3.94 -3.00
N PRO A 30 3.68 3.80 -3.00
CA PRO A 30 2.94 3.27 -1.85
C PRO A 30 3.46 1.91 -1.39
N ASP A 31 4.09 1.12 -2.27
CA ASP A 31 4.70 -0.16 -1.89
C ASP A 31 5.92 0.02 -0.95
N THR A 32 6.62 1.16 -1.06
CA THR A 32 7.73 1.53 -0.16
C THR A 32 7.19 1.92 1.21
N ASP A 33 6.16 2.76 1.26
CA ASP A 33 5.54 3.19 2.52
C ASP A 33 4.87 2.02 3.24
N PHE A 34 4.18 1.16 2.49
CA PHE A 34 3.62 -0.09 3.00
C PHE A 34 4.71 -0.98 3.62
N ALA A 35 5.82 -1.23 2.92
CA ALA A 35 6.91 -2.04 3.47
C ALA A 35 7.54 -1.41 4.72
N ASN A 36 7.69 -0.09 4.76
CA ASN A 36 8.18 0.62 5.94
C ASN A 36 7.24 0.46 7.14
N GLU A 37 5.93 0.53 6.91
CA GLU A 37 4.94 0.30 7.95
C GLU A 37 4.98 -1.15 8.47
N LEU A 38 5.08 -2.14 7.57
CA LEU A 38 5.19 -3.55 7.95
C LEU A 38 6.40 -3.83 8.86
N HIS A 39 7.51 -3.13 8.67
CA HIS A 39 8.67 -3.26 9.55
C HIS A 39 8.35 -2.84 10.99
N THR A 40 7.44 -1.89 11.21
CA THR A 40 6.98 -1.50 12.56
C THR A 40 6.20 -2.62 13.26
N TYR A 41 5.58 -3.52 12.49
CA TYR A 41 4.88 -4.71 12.99
C TYR A 41 5.79 -5.94 13.15
N GLY A 42 7.08 -5.79 12.88
CA GLY A 42 8.05 -6.88 12.88
C GLY A 42 7.93 -7.80 11.65
N ILE A 43 7.23 -7.37 10.59
CA ILE A 43 7.09 -8.15 9.36
C ILE A 43 8.16 -7.68 8.38
N TYR A 44 9.17 -8.52 8.20
CA TYR A 44 10.28 -8.27 7.29
C TYR A 44 10.16 -9.14 6.04
N GLY A 45 10.49 -8.58 4.87
CA GLY A 45 10.47 -9.30 3.61
C GLY A 45 10.81 -8.41 2.42
N PRO A 46 10.91 -8.97 1.20
CA PRO A 46 11.09 -8.17 -0.01
C PRO A 46 9.90 -7.24 -0.22
N LYS A 47 10.17 -5.93 -0.40
CA LYS A 47 9.16 -4.88 -0.64
C LYS A 47 8.09 -5.32 -1.65
N ASP A 48 8.52 -5.72 -2.84
CA ASP A 48 7.63 -6.05 -3.95
C ASP A 48 6.81 -7.32 -3.70
N TYR A 49 7.34 -8.26 -2.91
CA TYR A 49 6.61 -9.47 -2.51
C TYR A 49 5.49 -9.14 -1.52
N ASN A 50 5.80 -8.37 -0.48
CA ASN A 50 4.80 -7.95 0.50
C ASN A 50 3.71 -7.11 -0.16
N ALA A 51 4.08 -6.14 -1.01
CA ALA A 51 3.14 -5.33 -1.77
C ALA A 51 2.25 -6.18 -2.69
N TRP A 52 2.82 -7.20 -3.35
CA TRP A 52 2.05 -8.15 -4.16
C TRP A 52 1.04 -8.94 -3.32
N ILE A 53 1.41 -9.41 -2.13
CA ILE A 53 0.49 -10.09 -1.20
C ILE A 53 -0.63 -9.14 -0.76
N GLY A 54 -0.33 -7.90 -0.38
CA GLY A 54 -1.35 -6.90 0.00
C GLY A 54 -2.35 -6.60 -1.13
N LYS A 55 -1.86 -6.52 -2.38
CA LYS A 55 -2.73 -6.35 -3.55
C LYS A 55 -3.59 -7.58 -3.83
N ILE A 56 -3.10 -8.80 -3.57
CA ILE A 56 -3.89 -10.03 -3.71
C ILE A 56 -4.95 -10.15 -2.62
N GLU A 57 -4.59 -9.91 -1.36
CA GLU A 57 -5.53 -9.83 -0.23
C GLU A 57 -6.70 -8.92 -0.59
N CYS A 58 -6.38 -7.72 -1.04
CA CYS A 58 -7.35 -6.74 -1.49
C CYS A 58 -8.28 -7.25 -2.61
N LYS A 59 -7.70 -7.86 -3.65
CA LYS A 59 -8.47 -8.47 -4.74
C LYS A 59 -9.37 -9.61 -4.24
N ARG A 60 -8.93 -10.38 -3.25
CA ARG A 60 -9.71 -11.49 -2.67
C ARG A 60 -10.89 -10.97 -1.86
N LEU A 61 -10.74 -9.86 -1.15
CA LEU A 61 -11.83 -9.17 -0.44
C LEU A 61 -12.88 -8.67 -1.44
N HIS A 62 -12.49 -7.90 -2.46
CA HIS A 62 -13.42 -7.39 -3.48
C HIS A 62 -14.20 -8.50 -4.21
N ASN A 63 -13.54 -9.63 -4.46
CA ASN A 63 -14.17 -10.77 -5.12
C ASN A 63 -15.02 -11.65 -4.18
N GLY A 64 -15.10 -11.31 -2.89
CA GLY A 64 -15.75 -12.13 -1.86
C GLY A 64 -15.10 -13.49 -1.64
N THR A 65 -13.87 -13.70 -2.13
CA THR A 65 -13.10 -14.93 -1.89
C THR A 65 -12.71 -15.03 -0.42
N ASP A 66 -12.34 -13.89 0.17
CA ASP A 66 -12.22 -13.74 1.62
C ASP A 66 -13.44 -12.95 2.11
N ALA A 67 -14.41 -13.66 2.70
CA ALA A 67 -15.68 -13.05 3.09
C ALA A 67 -15.59 -12.11 4.32
N ASN A 68 -14.49 -12.19 5.06
CA ASN A 68 -14.24 -11.41 6.27
C ASN A 68 -12.73 -11.41 6.62
N ALA A 69 -12.37 -10.66 7.65
CA ALA A 69 -10.98 -10.51 8.11
C ALA A 69 -10.33 -11.84 8.48
N THR A 70 -11.08 -12.76 9.12
CA THR A 70 -10.55 -14.08 9.51
C THR A 70 -10.21 -14.94 8.30
N ALA A 71 -11.02 -14.90 7.24
CA ALA A 71 -10.74 -15.59 5.98
C ALA A 71 -9.48 -15.01 5.30
N ALA A 72 -9.38 -13.68 5.23
CA ALA A 72 -8.18 -13.01 4.71
C ALA A 72 -6.93 -13.33 5.52
N ALA A 73 -7.04 -13.41 6.85
CA ALA A 73 -5.94 -13.79 7.73
C ALA A 73 -5.41 -15.21 7.46
N VAL A 74 -6.25 -16.16 7.02
CA VAL A 74 -5.79 -17.50 6.61
C VAL A 74 -4.91 -17.43 5.36
N PHE A 75 -5.30 -16.61 4.37
CA PHE A 75 -4.48 -16.36 3.18
C PHE A 75 -3.13 -15.76 3.59
N LEU A 76 -3.14 -14.72 4.43
CA LEU A 76 -1.91 -14.07 4.89
C LEU A 76 -1.01 -14.99 5.70
N LYS A 77 -1.57 -15.77 6.64
CA LYS A 77 -0.81 -16.75 7.43
C LYS A 77 -0.04 -17.76 6.57
N THR A 78 -0.56 -18.07 5.39
CA THR A 78 0.05 -19.04 4.46
C THR A 78 1.13 -18.41 3.59
N ASN A 79 1.09 -17.10 3.37
CA ASN A 79 2.00 -16.38 2.48
C ASN A 79 3.05 -15.53 3.21
N LEU A 80 2.84 -15.23 4.49
CA LEU A 80 3.81 -14.53 5.32
C LEU A 80 4.84 -15.49 5.92
N PRO A 81 6.00 -14.97 6.38
CA PRO A 81 7.03 -15.79 7.02
C PRO A 81 6.47 -16.66 8.16
N ARG A 82 6.97 -17.89 8.26
CA ARG A 82 6.60 -18.80 9.35
C ARG A 82 6.94 -18.16 10.70
N GLY A 83 6.02 -18.27 11.66
CA GLY A 83 6.18 -17.66 12.99
C GLY A 83 5.71 -16.20 13.07
N THR A 84 5.22 -15.60 11.98
CA THR A 84 4.50 -14.32 12.06
C THR A 84 3.33 -14.46 13.04
N SER A 85 3.28 -13.56 14.03
CA SER A 85 2.25 -13.60 15.07
C SER A 85 0.86 -13.33 14.49
N GLU A 86 -0.18 -13.81 15.17
CA GLU A 86 -1.56 -13.53 14.77
C GLU A 86 -1.85 -12.03 14.76
N GLN A 87 -1.35 -11.29 15.76
CA GLN A 87 -1.45 -9.84 15.80
C GLN A 87 -0.79 -9.20 14.56
N SER A 88 0.43 -9.60 14.20
CA SER A 88 1.13 -9.07 13.03
C SER A 88 0.38 -9.39 11.72
N ILE A 89 -0.29 -10.56 11.63
CA ILE A 89 -1.12 -10.91 10.47
C ILE A 89 -2.28 -9.92 10.32
N TYR A 90 -3.00 -9.62 11.39
CA TYR A 90 -4.09 -8.64 11.33
C TYR A 90 -3.59 -7.20 11.11
N GLN A 91 -2.38 -6.87 11.57
CA GLN A 91 -1.76 -5.59 11.23
C GLN A 91 -1.36 -5.52 9.75
N PHE A 92 -0.87 -6.62 9.17
CA PHE A 92 -0.65 -6.71 7.73
C PHE A 92 -1.95 -6.49 6.97
N LEU A 93 -3.03 -7.20 7.34
CA LEU A 93 -4.37 -7.05 6.74
C LEU A 93 -4.85 -5.59 6.81
N SER A 94 -4.77 -4.98 7.99
CA SER A 94 -5.14 -3.58 8.15
C SER A 94 -4.27 -2.67 7.28
N ALA A 95 -2.96 -2.87 7.21
CA ALA A 95 -2.12 -2.07 6.32
C ALA A 95 -2.47 -2.31 4.83
N GLY A 96 -2.66 -3.56 4.41
CA GLY A 96 -3.03 -3.91 3.03
C GLY A 96 -4.28 -3.19 2.56
N ILE A 97 -5.34 -3.24 3.37
CA ILE A 97 -6.59 -2.49 3.15
C ILE A 97 -6.32 -0.97 3.06
N ASN A 98 -5.43 -0.41 3.89
CA ASN A 98 -5.16 1.05 3.93
C ASN A 98 -4.53 1.53 2.62
N TYR A 99 -3.55 0.79 2.12
CA TYR A 99 -2.80 1.21 0.93
C TYR A 99 -3.48 0.79 -0.38
N TYR A 100 -4.22 -0.32 -0.41
CA TYR A 100 -4.64 -0.93 -1.67
C TYR A 100 -6.16 -1.01 -1.91
N CYS A 101 -7.00 -1.06 -0.87
CA CYS A 101 -8.47 -0.95 -0.98
C CYS A 101 -9.10 -0.36 0.28
N PRO A 102 -9.01 0.97 0.47
CA PRO A 102 -9.57 1.62 1.64
C PRO A 102 -11.10 1.48 1.75
N ASP A 103 -11.78 1.11 0.67
CA ASP A 103 -13.20 0.79 0.66
C ASP A 103 -13.55 -0.53 1.38
N GLU A 104 -12.59 -1.43 1.58
CA GLU A 104 -12.76 -2.68 2.36
C GLU A 104 -12.46 -2.48 3.87
N ARG A 105 -12.27 -1.25 4.34
CA ARG A 105 -12.12 -0.90 5.77
C ARG A 105 -13.14 -1.57 6.71
N PRO A 106 -14.44 -1.68 6.37
CA PRO A 106 -15.42 -2.32 7.24
C PRO A 106 -15.09 -3.77 7.62
N VAL A 107 -14.28 -4.47 6.81
CA VAL A 107 -13.83 -5.84 7.08
C VAL A 107 -13.07 -5.92 8.40
N VAL A 108 -12.16 -4.97 8.66
CA VAL A 108 -11.38 -4.93 9.91
C VAL A 108 -12.12 -4.24 11.04
N ASP A 109 -13.00 -3.27 10.76
CA ASP A 109 -13.84 -2.63 11.78
C ASP A 109 -14.78 -3.64 12.46
N SER A 110 -15.18 -4.69 11.73
CA SER A 110 -15.98 -5.80 12.27
C SER A 110 -15.31 -6.61 13.36
N LEU A 111 -13.98 -6.63 13.40
CA LEU A 111 -13.23 -7.22 14.51
C LEU A 111 -13.41 -6.43 15.81
N ALA A 112 -13.69 -5.12 15.72
CA ALA A 112 -14.00 -4.26 16.85
C ALA A 112 -15.50 -4.23 17.20
N GLY A 113 -16.32 -5.07 16.54
CA GLY A 113 -17.75 -5.18 16.77
C GLY A 113 -18.63 -4.27 15.91
N VAL A 114 -18.07 -3.60 14.90
CA VAL A 114 -18.84 -2.81 13.92
C VAL A 114 -19.31 -3.73 12.78
N PRO A 115 -20.63 -3.97 12.59
CA PRO A 115 -21.07 -4.95 11.60
C PRO A 115 -20.52 -4.68 10.18
N GLN A 116 -19.93 -5.69 9.55
CA GLN A 116 -19.52 -5.63 8.15
C GLN A 116 -20.77 -5.49 7.27
N ALA A 117 -20.73 -4.62 6.26
CA ALA A 117 -21.75 -4.60 5.23
C ALA A 117 -21.75 -5.96 4.47
N PRO A 118 -22.90 -6.43 3.98
CA PRO A 118 -22.95 -7.62 3.15
C PRO A 118 -22.01 -7.46 1.93
N PRO A 119 -21.29 -8.50 1.51
CA PRO A 119 -20.41 -8.39 0.35
C PRO A 119 -21.22 -7.99 -0.91
N PRO A 120 -20.60 -7.32 -1.89
CA PRO A 120 -21.27 -6.93 -3.12
C PRO A 120 -21.92 -8.14 -3.81
N GLY A 121 -23.24 -8.09 -4.01
CA GLY A 121 -24.01 -9.19 -4.62
C GLY A 121 -24.53 -10.24 -3.64
N ALA A 122 -24.32 -10.10 -2.33
CA ALA A 122 -25.03 -10.89 -1.34
C ALA A 122 -26.51 -10.46 -1.29
N PRO A 123 -27.48 -11.40 -1.30
CA PRO A 123 -28.88 -11.07 -1.14
C PRO A 123 -29.09 -10.39 0.21
N LEU A 124 -29.78 -9.25 0.19
CA LEU A 124 -30.11 -8.53 1.42
C LEU A 124 -30.95 -9.42 2.33
N PRO A 125 -30.93 -9.24 3.67
CA PRO A 125 -31.74 -10.04 4.58
C PRO A 125 -33.24 -10.05 4.25
N ALA A 126 -33.74 -9.00 3.58
CA ALA A 126 -35.11 -8.92 3.09
C ALA A 126 -35.42 -9.82 1.87
N GLU A 127 -34.41 -10.41 1.24
CA GLU A 127 -34.52 -11.27 0.05
C GLU A 127 -34.37 -12.78 0.37
N GLN A 128 -34.19 -13.14 1.65
CA GLN A 128 -33.92 -14.51 2.11
C GLN A 128 -35.17 -15.20 2.71
N GLY A 129 -36.35 -14.96 2.13
CA GLY A 129 -37.67 -15.36 2.65
C GLY A 129 -37.81 -16.79 3.17
#